data_AF-A0A164QWN9-F1
#
_entry.id   AF-A0A164QWN9-F1
#
_cell.length_a   1.000
_cell.length_b   1.000
_cell.length_c   1.000
_cell.angle_alpha   90.00
_cell.angle_beta   90.00
_cell.angle_gamma   90.00
#
_symmetry.space_group_name_H-M   'P 1'
#
loop_
_entity.id
_entity.type
_entity.pdbx_description
1 polymer ?
#
loop_
_entity_poly.entity_id
_entity_poly.type
_entity_poly.pdbx_seq_one_letter_code
_entity_poly.pdbx_strand_id
1 'polypeptide(L)'
;MTLYLDDRDEGLSPTTSHPAFVSLAPEPFYDEGEDFSPFGNDSGHDALRDLEEWYAAEGRDDALPAFVDGLLAAWDLGVPEDVWSAGRQAASDGLRSGALDEAALAAEARAQVAIVLGQLKIRGGLTPQARAVGARALDVLGALNDHARAASPGWPYADADAAATAAMAAVVRDAPDLT
;
A
#
# COMPACT_ATOMS: atom_id res chain seq x y z
N MET A 1 18.12 6.35 15.57
CA MET A 1 16.80 6.59 14.93
C MET A 1 15.77 5.88 15.77
N THR A 2 14.67 6.52 16.16
CA THR A 2 13.59 5.84 16.89
C THR A 2 12.62 5.24 15.87
N LEU A 3 12.27 3.97 16.03
CA LEU A 3 11.24 3.30 15.23
C LEU A 3 9.90 3.40 15.95
N TYR A 4 8.83 3.59 15.19
CA TYR A 4 7.45 3.63 15.66
C TYR A 4 6.73 2.36 15.22
N LEU A 5 6.80 1.33 16.08
CA LEU A 5 6.24 0.01 15.84
C LEU A 5 4.98 -0.16 16.70
N ASP A 6 3.95 -0.81 16.15
CA ASP A 6 2.75 -1.12 16.91
C ASP A 6 3.01 -2.17 17.99
N ASP A 7 2.27 -2.04 19.09
CA ASP A 7 2.16 -3.11 20.06
C ASP A 7 1.18 -4.16 19.52
N ARG A 8 1.54 -5.45 19.61
CA ARG A 8 0.71 -6.53 19.05
C ARG A 8 -0.62 -6.70 19.78
N ASP A 9 -0.70 -6.29 21.05
CA ASP A 9 -1.91 -6.41 21.86
C ASP A 9 -2.79 -5.16 21.74
N GLU A 10 -2.21 -3.99 21.45
CA GLU A 10 -2.95 -2.73 21.30
C GLU A 10 -3.34 -2.40 19.84
N GLY A 11 -2.57 -2.92 18.88
CA GLY A 11 -2.81 -2.73 17.46
C GLY A 11 -2.36 -1.36 16.93
N LEU A 12 -2.83 -1.04 15.73
CA LEU A 12 -2.49 0.19 15.03
C LEU A 12 -3.06 1.43 15.73
N SER A 13 -2.21 2.40 16.05
CA SER A 13 -2.65 3.62 16.75
C SER A 13 -1.84 4.87 16.40
N PRO A 14 -2.40 6.08 16.61
CA PRO A 14 -1.63 7.32 16.52
C PRO A 14 -0.46 7.39 17.53
N THR A 15 -0.59 6.73 18.68
CA THR A 15 0.42 6.72 19.73
C THR A 15 1.64 5.85 19.42
N THR A 16 1.48 4.86 18.55
CA THR A 16 2.54 3.97 18.04
C THR A 16 3.03 4.39 16.65
N SER A 17 2.65 5.58 16.19
CA SER A 17 2.96 6.10 14.85
C SER A 17 3.86 7.34 14.92
N HIS A 18 4.73 7.50 13.91
CA HIS A 18 5.58 8.68 13.83
C HIS A 18 4.73 9.96 13.70
N PRO A 19 5.06 11.07 14.39
CA PRO A 19 4.26 12.31 14.35
C PRO A 19 3.99 12.86 12.95
N ALA A 20 4.94 12.70 12.02
CA ALA A 20 4.75 13.07 10.62
C ALA A 20 3.63 12.26 9.94
N PHE A 21 3.56 10.95 10.17
CA PHE A 21 2.45 10.12 9.70
C PHE A 21 1.14 10.56 10.35
N VAL A 22 1.13 10.76 11.68
CA VAL A 22 -0.07 11.25 12.41
C VAL A 22 -0.59 12.56 11.84
N SER A 23 0.29 13.47 11.39
CA SER A 23 -0.13 14.75 10.83
C SER A 23 -0.77 14.67 9.43
N LEU A 24 -0.56 13.56 8.72
CA LEU A 24 -1.01 13.35 7.34
C LEU A 24 -2.11 12.29 7.23
N ALA A 25 -2.06 11.25 8.06
CA ALA A 25 -2.95 10.11 8.00
C ALA A 25 -4.36 10.51 8.48
N PRO A 26 -5.40 10.33 7.64
CA PRO A 26 -6.78 10.51 8.07
C PRO A 26 -7.17 9.39 9.05
N GLU A 27 -8.18 9.64 9.88
CA GLU A 27 -8.63 8.69 10.92
C GLU A 27 -8.87 7.26 10.41
N PRO A 28 -9.49 7.02 9.23
CA PRO A 28 -9.71 5.66 8.73
C PRO A 28 -8.42 4.85 8.50
N PHE A 29 -7.25 5.48 8.41
CA PHE A 29 -6.00 4.74 8.27
C PHE A 29 -5.65 3.94 9.52
N TYR A 30 -6.23 4.27 10.67
CA TYR A 30 -6.07 3.51 11.92
C TYR A 30 -7.18 2.47 12.13
N ASP A 31 -8.15 2.37 11.21
CA ASP A 31 -9.20 1.36 11.29
C ASP A 31 -8.74 0.07 10.60
N GLU A 32 -8.38 -0.92 11.41
CA GLU A 32 -7.96 -2.26 10.97
C GLU A 32 -9.12 -3.10 10.39
N GLY A 33 -10.36 -2.58 10.38
CA GLY A 33 -11.52 -3.20 9.73
C GLY A 33 -12.10 -2.39 8.56
N GLU A 34 -11.50 -1.27 8.19
CA GLU A 34 -11.88 -0.52 6.98
C GLU A 34 -11.11 -1.06 5.77
N ASP A 35 -11.79 -1.86 4.94
CA ASP A 35 -11.20 -2.61 3.82
C ASP A 35 -10.39 -1.73 2.84
N PHE A 36 -10.78 -0.47 2.63
CA PHE A 36 -10.06 0.45 1.73
C PHE A 36 -8.97 1.25 2.41
N SER A 37 -8.83 1.14 3.73
CA SER A 37 -7.70 1.71 4.45
C SER A 37 -6.43 0.93 4.10
N PRO A 38 -5.25 1.58 4.18
CA PRO A 38 -3.99 0.92 3.82
C PRO A 38 -3.67 -0.30 4.69
N PHE A 39 -4.20 -0.37 5.91
CA PHE A 39 -3.87 -1.41 6.89
C PHE A 39 -5.09 -2.23 7.35
N GLY A 40 -6.28 -1.95 6.84
CA GLY A 40 -7.54 -2.59 7.26
C GLY A 40 -7.97 -3.80 6.44
N ASN A 41 -7.23 -4.13 5.38
CA ASN A 41 -7.40 -5.37 4.63
C ASN A 41 -6.26 -6.35 4.93
N ASP A 42 -6.51 -7.66 4.76
CA ASP A 42 -5.54 -8.73 5.05
C ASP A 42 -4.16 -8.45 4.45
N SER A 43 -4.08 -8.13 3.16
CA SER A 43 -2.81 -7.87 2.47
C SER A 43 -2.07 -6.67 3.04
N GLY A 44 -2.78 -5.60 3.38
CA GLY A 44 -2.20 -4.40 3.98
C GLY A 44 -1.75 -4.63 5.43
N HIS A 45 -2.55 -5.34 6.21
CA HIS A 45 -2.25 -5.70 7.59
C HIS A 45 -1.01 -6.60 7.65
N ASP A 46 -1.00 -7.71 6.90
CA ASP A 46 0.12 -8.66 6.87
C ASP A 46 1.41 -7.97 6.41
N ALA A 47 1.33 -7.16 5.36
CA ALA A 47 2.49 -6.42 4.86
C ALA A 47 3.03 -5.38 5.86
N LEU A 48 2.17 -4.75 6.65
CA LEU A 48 2.62 -3.86 7.74
C LEU A 48 3.33 -4.66 8.83
N ARG A 49 2.78 -5.81 9.26
CA ARG A 49 3.39 -6.66 10.29
C ARG A 49 4.78 -7.15 9.85
N ASP A 50 4.90 -7.62 8.61
CA ASP A 50 6.17 -8.07 8.05
C ASP A 50 7.18 -6.92 7.94
N LEU A 51 6.72 -5.71 7.58
CA LEU A 51 7.57 -4.53 7.51
C LEU A 51 8.08 -4.10 8.90
N GLU A 52 7.23 -4.16 9.92
CA GLU A 52 7.61 -3.84 11.30
C GLU A 52 8.65 -4.83 11.83
N GLU A 53 8.47 -6.13 11.57
CA GLU A 53 9.46 -7.16 11.89
C GLU A 53 10.79 -6.93 11.14
N TRP A 54 10.72 -6.61 9.85
CA TRP A 54 11.89 -6.33 9.03
C TRP A 54 12.68 -5.12 9.54
N TYR A 55 12.00 -4.03 9.91
CA TYR A 55 12.66 -2.87 10.51
C TYR A 55 13.24 -3.16 11.89
N ALA A 56 12.55 -3.96 12.72
CA ALA A 56 13.08 -4.41 14.00
C ALA A 56 14.35 -5.28 13.84
N ALA A 57 14.46 -6.01 12.73
CA ALA A 57 15.61 -6.81 12.33
C ALA A 57 16.68 -6.01 11.55
N GLU A 58 16.81 -4.71 11.80
CA GLU A 58 17.80 -3.81 11.18
C GLU A 58 17.59 -3.56 9.66
N GLY A 59 16.36 -3.68 9.18
CA GLY A 59 15.96 -3.26 7.83
C GLY A 59 16.37 -1.81 7.50
N ARG A 60 16.83 -1.58 6.26
CA ARG A 60 17.36 -0.28 5.81
C ARG A 60 16.41 0.38 4.83
N ASP A 61 16.20 1.69 4.94
CA ASP A 61 15.21 2.41 4.13
C ASP A 61 15.44 2.29 2.62
N ASP A 62 16.71 2.26 2.19
CA ASP A 62 17.12 2.11 0.80
C ASP A 62 16.90 0.69 0.24
N ALA A 63 16.71 -0.30 1.12
CA ALA A 63 16.42 -1.69 0.77
C ALA A 63 14.92 -2.00 0.67
N LEU A 64 14.04 -1.02 0.90
CA LEU A 64 12.59 -1.23 0.85
C LEU A 64 12.09 -1.82 -0.49
N PRO A 65 12.60 -1.43 -1.68
CA PRO A 65 12.21 -2.09 -2.92
C PRO A 65 12.52 -3.58 -2.93
N ALA A 66 13.69 -3.99 -2.42
CA ALA A 66 14.06 -5.39 -2.35
C ALA A 66 13.22 -6.17 -1.32
N PHE A 67 12.79 -5.51 -0.24
CA PHE A 67 11.82 -6.08 0.71
C PHE A 67 10.47 -6.32 0.04
N VAL A 68 9.96 -5.35 -0.73
CA VAL A 68 8.73 -5.49 -1.51
C VAL A 68 8.84 -6.67 -2.47
N ASP A 69 9.89 -6.71 -3.30
CA ASP A 69 10.09 -7.79 -4.27
C ASP A 69 10.12 -9.16 -3.59
N GLY A 70 10.81 -9.26 -2.44
CA GLY A 70 10.89 -10.49 -1.65
C GLY A 70 9.54 -10.92 -1.04
N LEU A 71 8.74 -9.97 -0.55
CA LEU A 71 7.42 -10.24 0.00
C LEU A 71 6.46 -10.77 -1.09
N LEU A 72 6.38 -10.06 -2.22
CA LEU A 72 5.49 -10.45 -3.32
C LEU A 72 5.88 -11.81 -3.90
N ALA A 73 7.18 -12.06 -4.07
CA ALA A 73 7.68 -13.37 -4.52
C ALA A 73 7.36 -14.50 -3.52
N ALA A 74 7.32 -14.20 -2.22
CA ALA A 74 6.94 -15.19 -1.20
C ALA A 74 5.45 -15.51 -1.21
N TRP A 75 4.59 -14.56 -1.59
CA TRP A 75 3.16 -14.79 -1.76
C TRP A 75 2.83 -15.59 -3.03
N ASP A 76 3.66 -15.46 -4.08
CA ASP A 76 3.57 -16.23 -5.32
C ASP A 76 2.15 -16.24 -5.94
N LEU A 77 1.49 -15.07 -5.95
CA LEU A 77 0.12 -14.93 -6.46
C LEU A 77 0.04 -14.92 -8.00
N GLY A 78 1.19 -15.00 -8.68
CA GLY A 78 1.27 -15.10 -10.13
C GLY A 78 1.08 -13.76 -10.87
N VAL A 79 1.22 -12.62 -10.18
CA VAL A 79 1.20 -11.30 -10.82
C VAL A 79 2.52 -11.06 -11.57
N PRO A 80 2.49 -10.72 -12.87
CA PRO A 80 3.70 -10.40 -13.61
C PRO A 80 4.42 -9.15 -13.06
N GLU A 81 5.72 -9.26 -12.77
CA GLU A 81 6.52 -8.16 -12.22
C GLU A 81 6.51 -6.89 -13.09
N ASP A 82 6.38 -7.03 -14.41
CA ASP A 82 6.41 -5.91 -15.34
C ASP A 82 5.16 -5.02 -15.25
N VAL A 83 4.05 -5.53 -14.68
CA VAL A 83 2.79 -4.78 -14.51
C VAL A 83 3.01 -3.46 -13.77
N TRP A 84 3.88 -3.47 -12.75
CA TRP A 84 4.17 -2.32 -11.91
C TRP A 84 4.90 -1.21 -12.69
N SER A 85 5.69 -1.57 -13.69
CA SER A 85 6.44 -0.63 -14.53
C SER A 85 5.70 -0.21 -15.80
N ALA A 86 4.76 -1.04 -16.28
CA ALA A 86 3.99 -0.81 -17.49
C ALA A 86 2.89 0.27 -17.33
N GLY A 87 2.51 0.55 -16.07
CA GLY A 87 1.62 1.65 -15.70
C GLY A 87 0.13 1.34 -15.86
N ARG A 88 -0.71 2.31 -15.46
CA ARG A 88 -2.17 2.15 -15.33
C ARG A 88 -2.85 1.59 -16.58
N GLN A 89 -2.50 2.06 -17.77
CA GLN A 89 -3.14 1.61 -19.02
C GLN A 89 -2.89 0.12 -19.28
N ALA A 90 -1.67 -0.36 -19.06
CA ALA A 90 -1.33 -1.76 -19.26
C ALA A 90 -2.05 -2.65 -18.24
N ALA A 91 -2.13 -2.23 -16.97
CA ALA A 91 -2.92 -2.90 -15.95
C ALA A 91 -4.41 -2.99 -16.36
N SER A 92 -5.01 -1.88 -16.82
CA SER A 92 -6.39 -1.85 -17.32
C SER A 92 -6.63 -2.80 -18.49
N ASP A 93 -5.69 -2.91 -19.43
CA ASP A 93 -5.79 -3.81 -20.57
C ASP A 93 -5.62 -5.28 -20.17
N GLY A 94 -4.73 -5.57 -19.22
CA GLY A 94 -4.55 -6.89 -18.63
C GLY A 94 -5.80 -7.38 -17.90
N LEU A 95 -6.40 -6.52 -17.07
CA LEU A 95 -7.67 -6.82 -16.37
C LEU A 95 -8.81 -7.08 -17.36
N ARG A 96 -8.98 -6.23 -18.38
CA ARG A 96 -10.06 -6.37 -19.37
C ARG A 96 -9.93 -7.64 -20.20
N SER A 97 -8.71 -8.06 -20.51
CA SER A 97 -8.45 -9.28 -21.28
C SER A 97 -8.48 -10.55 -20.44
N GLY A 98 -8.51 -10.44 -19.10
CA GLY A 98 -8.37 -11.56 -18.18
C GLY A 98 -6.95 -12.13 -18.10
N ALA A 99 -5.95 -11.39 -18.58
CA ALA A 99 -4.54 -11.76 -18.49
C ALA A 99 -3.96 -11.52 -17.09
N LEU A 100 -4.60 -10.63 -16.32
CA LEU A 100 -4.29 -10.37 -14.91
C LEU A 100 -5.46 -10.85 -14.06
N ASP A 101 -5.15 -11.59 -12.99
CA ASP A 101 -6.14 -11.93 -11.97
C ASP A 101 -6.40 -10.70 -11.08
N GLU A 102 -7.67 -10.33 -10.95
CA GLU A 102 -8.09 -9.11 -10.24
C GLU A 102 -7.76 -9.19 -8.75
N ALA A 103 -8.00 -10.34 -8.12
CA ALA A 103 -7.81 -10.52 -6.68
C ALA A 103 -6.33 -10.53 -6.32
N ALA A 104 -5.50 -11.25 -7.09
CA ALA A 104 -4.05 -11.27 -6.94
C ALA A 104 -3.45 -9.88 -7.12
N LEU A 105 -3.83 -9.17 -8.19
CA LEU A 105 -3.34 -7.82 -8.47
C LEU A 105 -3.73 -6.83 -7.37
N ALA A 106 -4.97 -6.93 -6.86
CA ALA A 106 -5.44 -6.10 -5.76
C ALA A 106 -4.68 -6.37 -4.46
N ALA A 107 -4.44 -7.65 -4.12
CA ALA A 107 -3.69 -8.04 -2.93
C ALA A 107 -2.26 -7.48 -2.96
N GLU A 108 -1.53 -7.68 -4.05
CA GLU A 108 -0.15 -7.17 -4.17
C GLU A 108 -0.06 -5.65 -4.23
N ALA A 109 -1.03 -4.98 -4.88
CA ALA A 109 -1.07 -3.52 -4.93
C ALA A 109 -1.35 -2.91 -3.54
N ARG A 110 -2.29 -3.50 -2.79
CA ARG A 110 -2.59 -3.07 -1.41
C ARG A 110 -1.40 -3.29 -0.48
N ALA A 111 -0.74 -4.44 -0.58
CA ALA A 111 0.49 -4.72 0.17
C ALA A 111 1.58 -3.69 -0.09
N GLN A 112 1.84 -3.35 -1.37
CA GLN A 112 2.83 -2.34 -1.72
C GLN A 112 2.50 -0.95 -1.17
N VAL A 113 1.23 -0.53 -1.26
CA VAL A 113 0.80 0.76 -0.69
C VAL A 113 0.92 0.77 0.83
N ALA A 114 0.53 -0.33 1.49
CA ALA A 114 0.68 -0.51 2.93
C ALA A 114 2.15 -0.43 3.35
N ILE A 115 3.07 -1.06 2.61
CA ILE A 115 4.51 -1.01 2.91
C ILE A 115 5.05 0.42 2.82
N VAL A 116 4.65 1.15 1.78
CA VAL A 116 5.10 2.54 1.59
C VAL A 116 4.56 3.43 2.71
N LEU A 117 3.26 3.35 3.01
CA LEU A 117 2.67 4.11 4.11
C LEU A 117 3.19 3.64 5.48
N GLY A 118 3.56 2.37 5.60
CA GLY A 118 4.23 1.77 6.75
C GLY A 118 5.63 2.35 6.96
N GLN A 119 6.42 2.57 5.90
CA GLN A 119 7.69 3.30 6.03
C GLN A 119 7.45 4.71 6.59
N LEU A 120 6.44 5.44 6.08
CA LEU A 120 6.09 6.75 6.63
C LEU A 120 5.65 6.65 8.10
N LYS A 121 4.80 5.68 8.45
CA LYS A 121 4.35 5.41 9.81
C LYS A 121 5.52 5.15 10.76
N ILE A 122 6.46 4.31 10.37
CA ILE A 122 7.55 3.82 11.24
C ILE A 122 8.70 4.83 11.31
N ARG A 123 9.02 5.46 10.17
CA ARG A 123 10.25 6.25 9.97
C ARG A 123 10.01 7.75 9.85
N GLY A 124 8.79 8.17 9.58
CA GLY A 124 8.43 9.59 9.49
C GLY A 124 8.69 10.26 8.15
N GLY A 125 9.06 9.49 7.12
CA GLY A 125 9.21 9.97 5.75
C GLY A 125 9.26 8.82 4.77
N LEU A 126 9.48 9.15 3.50
CA LEU A 126 9.66 8.19 2.41
C LEU A 126 10.98 8.38 1.70
N THR A 127 11.62 7.29 1.29
CA THR A 127 12.70 7.36 0.31
C THR A 127 12.15 7.65 -1.09
N PRO A 128 12.95 8.20 -2.02
CA PRO A 128 12.54 8.36 -3.41
C PRO A 128 12.06 7.05 -4.05
N GLN A 129 12.72 5.93 -3.71
CA GLN A 129 12.37 4.61 -4.21
C GLN A 129 11.03 4.12 -3.65
N ALA A 130 10.78 4.29 -2.35
CA ALA A 130 9.50 3.94 -1.73
C ALA A 130 8.35 4.75 -2.36
N ARG A 131 8.55 6.06 -2.58
CA ARG A 131 7.56 6.91 -3.24
C ARG A 131 7.25 6.43 -4.66
N ALA A 132 8.27 5.99 -5.41
CA ALA A 132 8.08 5.43 -6.75
C ALA A 132 7.34 4.09 -6.74
N VAL A 133 7.55 3.23 -5.72
CA VAL A 133 6.75 2.01 -5.53
C VAL A 133 5.29 2.37 -5.27
N GLY A 134 5.04 3.28 -4.32
CA GLY A 134 3.69 3.70 -3.95
C GLY A 134 2.93 4.31 -5.11
N ALA A 135 3.57 5.18 -5.90
CA ALA A 135 2.93 5.78 -7.08
C ALA A 135 2.46 4.73 -8.10
N ARG A 136 3.28 3.71 -8.36
CA ARG A 136 2.95 2.62 -9.29
C ARG A 136 1.81 1.74 -8.77
N ALA A 137 1.84 1.38 -7.49
CA ALA A 137 0.79 0.59 -6.87
C ALA A 137 -0.56 1.35 -6.82
N LEU A 138 -0.53 2.65 -6.54
CA LEU A 138 -1.73 3.51 -6.56
C LEU A 138 -2.33 3.65 -7.96
N ASP A 139 -1.50 3.72 -9.00
CA ASP A 139 -1.96 3.68 -10.39
C ASP A 139 -2.69 2.37 -10.70
N VAL A 140 -2.19 1.23 -10.20
CA VAL A 140 -2.83 -0.08 -10.34
C VAL A 140 -4.15 -0.16 -9.56
N LEU A 141 -4.23 0.35 -8.33
CA LEU A 141 -5.50 0.46 -7.59
C LEU A 141 -6.52 1.31 -8.37
N GLY A 142 -6.07 2.37 -9.02
CA GLY A 142 -6.91 3.16 -9.94
C GLY A 142 -7.43 2.34 -11.13
N ALA A 143 -6.59 1.50 -11.76
CA ALA A 143 -7.01 0.59 -12.83
C ALA A 143 -8.04 -0.44 -12.36
N LEU A 144 -7.85 -1.00 -11.16
CA LEU A 144 -8.79 -1.94 -10.53
C LEU A 144 -10.15 -1.28 -10.30
N ASN A 145 -10.18 -0.06 -9.75
CA ASN A 145 -11.44 0.67 -9.56
C ASN A 145 -12.16 0.94 -10.89
N ASP A 146 -11.42 1.38 -11.93
CA ASP A 146 -11.98 1.60 -13.26
C ASP A 146 -12.58 0.31 -13.84
N HIS A 147 -11.87 -0.81 -13.67
CA HIS A 147 -12.33 -2.13 -14.10
C HIS A 147 -13.61 -2.53 -13.36
N ALA A 148 -13.63 -2.42 -12.03
CA ALA A 148 -14.78 -2.76 -11.20
C ALA A 148 -16.02 -1.93 -11.57
N ARG A 149 -15.88 -0.63 -11.87
CA ARG A 149 -16.98 0.22 -12.36
C ARG A 149 -17.53 -0.25 -13.71
N ALA A 150 -16.67 -0.71 -14.61
CA ALA A 150 -17.09 -1.21 -15.91
C ALA A 150 -17.76 -2.59 -15.82
N ALA A 151 -17.20 -3.49 -15.01
CA ALA A 151 -17.71 -4.84 -14.81
C ALA A 151 -18.97 -4.88 -13.94
N SER A 152 -19.08 -3.96 -12.98
CA SER A 152 -20.18 -3.85 -12.01
C SER A 152 -20.66 -2.38 -11.87
N PRO A 153 -21.42 -1.82 -12.83
CA PRO A 153 -21.83 -0.41 -12.86
C PRO A 153 -22.69 0.11 -11.69
N GLY A 154 -23.01 -0.75 -10.73
CA GLY A 154 -23.75 -0.40 -9.51
C GLY A 154 -23.04 -0.81 -8.23
N TRP A 155 -21.73 -1.12 -8.28
CA TRP A 155 -20.97 -1.45 -7.08
C TRP A 155 -20.96 -0.25 -6.12
N PRO A 156 -21.60 -0.35 -4.94
CA PRO A 156 -21.88 0.81 -4.10
C PRO A 156 -20.62 1.42 -3.48
N TYR A 157 -19.50 0.70 -3.53
CA TYR A 157 -18.24 1.09 -2.91
C TYR A 157 -17.24 1.73 -3.89
N ALA A 158 -17.57 1.82 -5.19
CA ALA A 158 -16.62 2.32 -6.20
C ALA A 158 -16.12 3.74 -5.91
N ASP A 159 -16.99 4.62 -5.42
CA ASP A 159 -16.62 5.99 -5.05
C ASP A 159 -15.81 6.03 -3.75
N ALA A 160 -16.12 5.17 -2.78
CA ALA A 160 -15.38 5.06 -1.53
C ALA A 160 -13.94 4.55 -1.76
N ASP A 161 -13.80 3.49 -2.56
CA ASP A 161 -12.50 2.92 -2.98
C ASP A 161 -11.63 3.95 -3.73
N ALA A 162 -12.23 4.69 -4.68
CA ALA A 162 -11.55 5.76 -5.38
C ALA A 162 -11.12 6.90 -4.44
N ALA A 163 -11.96 7.26 -3.47
CA ALA A 163 -11.65 8.30 -2.49
C ALA A 163 -10.53 7.87 -1.54
N ALA A 164 -10.53 6.61 -1.08
CA ALA A 164 -9.48 6.03 -0.26
C ALA A 164 -8.14 5.99 -1.01
N THR A 165 -8.15 5.55 -2.27
CA THR A 165 -6.96 5.57 -3.14
C THR A 165 -6.41 6.98 -3.31
N ALA A 166 -7.28 7.98 -3.51
CA ALA A 166 -6.88 9.38 -3.59
C ALA A 166 -6.30 9.92 -2.28
N ALA A 167 -6.83 9.51 -1.13
CA ALA A 167 -6.32 9.88 0.19
C ALA A 167 -4.91 9.28 0.40
N MET A 168 -4.70 8.01 0.07
CA MET A 168 -3.38 7.37 0.11
C MET A 168 -2.39 8.07 -0.80
N ALA A 169 -2.79 8.42 -2.03
CA ALA A 169 -1.95 9.17 -2.96
C ALA A 169 -1.57 10.57 -2.44
N ALA A 170 -2.49 11.28 -1.78
CA ALA A 170 -2.21 12.55 -1.15
C ALA A 170 -1.17 12.42 -0.03
N VAL A 171 -1.32 11.43 0.85
CA VAL A 171 -0.35 11.15 1.93
C VAL A 171 1.02 10.79 1.34
N VAL A 172 1.08 9.90 0.34
CA VAL A 172 2.34 9.53 -0.33
C VAL A 172 2.99 10.73 -1.00
N ARG A 173 2.23 11.69 -1.55
CA ARG A 173 2.77 12.91 -2.16
C ARG A 173 3.30 13.89 -1.11
N ASP A 174 2.57 14.07 -0.02
CA ASP A 174 2.86 15.11 0.98
C ASP A 174 3.83 14.62 2.08
N ALA A 175 4.16 13.33 2.08
CA ALA A 175 5.16 12.73 2.96
C ALA A 175 6.52 13.43 2.88
N PRO A 176 7.21 13.67 4.02
CA PRO A 176 8.59 14.15 4.03
C PRO A 176 9.55 13.16 3.37
N ASP A 177 10.67 13.64 2.85
CA ASP A 177 11.73 12.78 2.35
C ASP A 177 12.58 12.23 3.50
N LEU A 178 12.92 10.94 3.45
CA LEU A 178 13.96 10.35 4.28
C LEU A 178 15.32 10.66 3.66
N THR A 179 16.16 11.36 4.42
CA THR A 179 17.56 11.67 4.08
C THR A 179 18.51 10.58 4.51
#